data_AF-A0A3B5LBR8-F1
#
_entry.id   AF-A0A3B5LBR8-F1
#
_cell.length_a   1.000
_cell.length_b   1.000
_cell.length_c   1.000
_cell.angle_alpha   90.00
_cell.angle_beta   90.00
_cell.angle_gamma   90.00
#
_symmetry.space_group_name_H-M   'P 1'
#
loop_
_entity.id
_entity.type
_entity.pdbx_description
1 polymer ?
#
loop_
_entity_poly.entity_id
_entity_poly.type
_entity_poly.pdbx_seq_one_letter_code
_entity_poly.pdbx_strand_id
1 'polypeptide(L)'
;MLPAVVKLCCGISYPHLRSMSGLQRTAVAVISKEITQMKPWAQIKHHIGKLLLAEPKTEVAVSEDQLFYIQHGKEALRKAVSMLEDREGWKLEIQENNGDVICSKVIPGAGKVFRLETVLEASLDDLYDLLFVRVENISEWNPSVQRIKVLKQAGPETVVTHEVSAETAGNLIGQRDFVSVRHSCKEKSCLYLGGAAIQLESFPPQAGFVRAEDGPTCIVIKALDEDSTKSSFTWLLKMDVKGWLPKSIVNQGLPRAQLDFTRHLRKRLSLR
;
A
#
# COMPACT_ATOMS: atom_id res chain seq x y z
N MET A 1 -51.68 9.70 -13.30
CA MET A 1 -51.63 8.79 -14.46
C MET A 1 -50.18 8.64 -14.90
N LEU A 2 -49.45 7.67 -14.34
CA LEU A 2 -48.23 7.08 -14.89
C LEU A 2 -48.28 5.59 -14.47
N PRO A 3 -48.08 4.62 -15.38
CA PRO A 3 -48.42 3.23 -15.12
C PRO A 3 -47.36 2.53 -14.26
N ALA A 4 -47.84 1.70 -13.35
CA ALA A 4 -47.07 0.67 -12.69
C ALA A 4 -47.01 -0.63 -13.54
N VAL A 5 -46.30 -1.63 -12.97
CA VAL A 5 -46.28 -3.08 -13.29
C VAL A 5 -45.35 -3.44 -14.48
N VAL A 6 -44.49 -4.47 -14.47
CA VAL A 6 -44.37 -5.78 -13.79
C VAL A 6 -42.88 -6.21 -13.90
N LYS A 7 -42.10 -6.42 -12.83
CA LYS A 7 -41.69 -7.68 -12.17
C LYS A 7 -41.54 -8.96 -13.03
N LEU A 8 -40.55 -9.80 -12.65
CA LEU A 8 -40.25 -11.21 -12.99
C LEU A 8 -39.22 -11.41 -14.11
N CYS A 9 -38.13 -12.18 -13.94
CA CYS A 9 -38.04 -13.45 -13.21
C CYS A 9 -36.82 -13.58 -12.29
N CYS A 10 -37.03 -14.28 -11.17
CA CYS A 10 -35.99 -14.96 -10.39
C CYS A 10 -35.54 -16.24 -11.12
N GLY A 11 -34.31 -16.67 -10.85
CA GLY A 11 -33.95 -18.09 -10.77
C GLY A 11 -33.10 -18.63 -11.91
N ILE A 12 -31.79 -18.66 -11.72
CA ILE A 12 -31.03 -19.91 -11.90
C ILE A 12 -29.83 -19.94 -10.94
N SER A 13 -29.80 -21.04 -10.20
CA SER A 13 -28.82 -21.44 -9.19
C SER A 13 -27.41 -21.63 -9.77
N TYR A 14 -26.38 -21.47 -8.93
CA TYR A 14 -25.07 -22.12 -9.12
C TYR A 14 -25.27 -23.64 -9.31
N PRO A 15 -24.56 -24.32 -10.23
CA PRO A 15 -23.13 -24.66 -10.07
C PRO A 15 -22.33 -24.44 -11.37
N HIS A 16 -21.01 -24.21 -11.37
CA HIS A 16 -20.00 -25.25 -11.25
C HIS A 16 -18.62 -24.65 -10.97
N LEU A 17 -17.99 -25.14 -9.89
CA LEU A 17 -16.54 -25.24 -9.80
C LEU A 17 -16.03 -26.03 -11.02
N ARG A 18 -15.14 -25.43 -11.81
CA ARG A 18 -14.11 -26.20 -12.51
C ARG A 18 -12.79 -25.92 -11.81
N SER A 19 -12.32 -26.96 -11.12
CA SER A 19 -10.92 -27.14 -10.74
C SER A 19 -10.03 -26.83 -11.95
N MET A 20 -9.07 -25.93 -11.75
CA MET A 20 -7.94 -25.72 -12.65
C MET A 20 -6.62 -26.14 -11.98
N SER A 21 -6.64 -27.21 -11.19
CA SER A 21 -5.43 -27.80 -10.58
C SER A 21 -4.61 -28.64 -11.57
N GLY A 22 -4.47 -28.22 -12.83
CA GLY A 22 -3.95 -29.07 -13.91
C GLY A 22 -3.13 -28.40 -15.01
N LEU A 23 -2.78 -27.11 -14.90
CA LEU A 23 -2.01 -26.42 -15.95
C LEU A 23 -0.88 -25.50 -15.44
N GLN A 24 -0.48 -25.62 -14.16
CA GLN A 24 0.64 -24.87 -13.59
C GLN A 24 1.93 -25.68 -13.39
N ARG A 25 2.06 -26.88 -13.98
CA ARG A 25 3.28 -27.71 -13.84
C ARG A 25 4.22 -27.75 -15.04
N THR A 26 4.02 -26.95 -16.09
CA THR A 26 4.89 -27.01 -17.29
C THR A 26 5.45 -25.66 -17.77
N ALA A 27 5.43 -24.61 -16.94
CA ALA A 27 6.01 -23.30 -17.31
C ALA A 27 7.19 -22.84 -16.44
N VAL A 28 7.63 -23.62 -15.46
CA VAL A 28 8.75 -23.23 -14.55
C VAL A 28 10.11 -23.79 -14.99
N ALA A 29 10.14 -24.74 -15.93
CA ALA A 29 11.41 -25.35 -16.37
C ALA A 29 12.21 -24.53 -17.40
N VAL A 30 11.66 -23.46 -17.98
CA VAL A 30 12.33 -22.71 -19.07
C VAL A 30 13.01 -21.42 -18.59
N ILE A 31 12.64 -20.87 -17.43
CA ILE A 31 13.28 -19.65 -16.90
C ILE A 31 14.61 -19.95 -16.20
N SER A 32 14.83 -21.20 -15.77
CA SER A 32 16.04 -21.58 -15.03
C SER A 32 17.30 -21.76 -15.90
N LYS A 33 17.24 -21.48 -17.21
CA LYS A 33 18.36 -21.72 -18.15
C LYS A 33 19.01 -20.45 -18.73
N GLU A 34 18.61 -19.25 -18.30
CA GLU A 34 19.20 -17.98 -18.79
C GLU A 34 19.89 -17.11 -17.71
N ILE A 35 20.21 -17.65 -16.52
CA ILE A 35 20.97 -16.93 -15.48
C ILE A 35 22.40 -17.48 -15.31
N THR A 36 22.98 -18.01 -16.38
CA THR A 36 24.42 -18.31 -16.44
C THR A 36 25.11 -17.36 -17.40
N GLN A 37 25.15 -16.07 -17.05
CA GLN A 37 26.14 -15.13 -17.62
C GLN A 37 26.22 -13.78 -16.89
N MET A 38 26.49 -13.75 -15.57
CA MET A 38 27.17 -12.60 -14.97
C MET A 38 28.15 -13.05 -13.87
N LYS A 39 29.42 -12.65 -14.02
CA LYS A 39 30.55 -12.93 -13.13
C LYS A 39 30.64 -11.86 -12.01
N PRO A 40 31.42 -12.10 -10.93
CA PRO A 40 30.96 -11.90 -9.55
C PRO A 40 31.58 -10.71 -8.82
N TRP A 41 30.79 -10.00 -8.01
CA TRP A 41 31.30 -9.07 -6.99
C TRP A 41 31.55 -9.85 -5.68
N ALA A 42 32.69 -10.54 -5.63
CA ALA A 42 33.20 -11.19 -4.43
C ALA A 42 34.63 -10.68 -4.19
N GLN A 43 34.75 -9.56 -3.49
CA GLN A 43 35.95 -8.97 -2.85
C GLN A 43 35.47 -7.60 -2.36
N ILE A 44 35.17 -7.37 -1.09
CA ILE A 44 36.11 -7.11 0.00
C ILE A 44 35.45 -7.57 1.31
N LYS A 45 35.82 -8.76 1.79
CA LYS A 45 35.75 -9.15 3.21
C LYS A 45 37.17 -9.49 3.61
N HIS A 46 37.89 -8.52 4.14
CA HIS A 46 39.03 -8.74 5.01
C HIS A 46 39.30 -7.42 5.72
N HIS A 47 38.81 -7.30 6.95
CA HIS A 47 39.53 -6.83 8.14
C HIS A 47 38.49 -6.64 9.25
N ILE A 48 38.88 -6.99 10.48
CA ILE A 48 38.09 -7.08 11.71
C ILE A 48 37.48 -8.46 11.94
N GLY A 49 38.37 -9.39 12.29
CA GLY A 49 38.05 -10.54 13.13
C GLY A 49 38.36 -10.25 14.59
N LYS A 50 37.58 -10.89 15.47
CA LYS A 50 37.67 -11.00 16.95
C LYS A 50 37.23 -9.77 17.75
N LEU A 51 36.06 -9.84 18.37
CA LEU A 51 35.90 -10.40 19.72
C LEU A 51 34.41 -10.49 20.08
N LEU A 52 34.07 -11.46 20.94
CA LEU A 52 32.77 -11.77 21.54
C LEU A 52 32.01 -12.93 20.88
N LEU A 53 31.84 -13.96 21.69
CA LEU A 53 31.13 -15.21 21.46
C LEU A 53 29.68 -14.89 21.05
N ALA A 54 29.38 -15.08 19.76
CA ALA A 54 28.01 -15.03 19.28
C ALA A 54 27.37 -16.41 19.45
N GLU A 55 26.29 -16.45 20.22
CA GLU A 55 25.35 -17.57 20.19
C GLU A 55 24.86 -17.79 18.74
N PRO A 56 24.55 -19.04 18.34
CA PRO A 56 24.15 -19.31 16.98
C PRO A 56 22.80 -18.64 16.70
N LYS A 57 22.82 -17.56 15.92
CA LYS A 57 21.61 -17.05 15.28
C LYS A 57 21.10 -18.13 14.35
N THR A 58 20.03 -18.79 14.77
CA THR A 58 19.22 -19.66 13.92
C THR A 58 18.79 -18.84 12.71
N GLU A 59 19.40 -19.08 11.54
CA GLU A 59 18.87 -18.62 10.27
C GLU A 59 17.54 -19.33 10.06
N VAL A 60 16.45 -18.66 10.44
CA VAL A 60 15.10 -19.15 10.18
C VAL A 60 14.91 -19.16 8.68
N ALA A 61 14.84 -20.34 8.07
CA ALA A 61 14.55 -20.50 6.66
C ALA A 61 13.24 -19.74 6.34
N VAL A 62 13.34 -18.72 5.48
CA VAL A 62 12.18 -17.94 5.02
C VAL A 62 11.28 -18.87 4.23
N SER A 63 10.03 -19.05 4.66
CA SER A 63 9.09 -19.92 3.95
C SER A 63 8.77 -19.38 2.55
N GLU A 64 8.42 -20.26 1.61
CA GLU A 64 8.02 -19.85 0.24
C GLU A 64 6.87 -18.82 0.26
N ASP A 65 5.92 -19.00 1.17
CA ASP A 65 4.82 -18.05 1.40
C ASP A 65 5.32 -16.66 1.83
N GLN A 66 6.32 -16.60 2.72
CA GLN A 66 6.91 -15.32 3.15
C GLN A 66 7.65 -14.65 1.99
N LEU A 67 8.39 -15.41 1.19
CA LEU A 67 9.08 -14.87 0.01
C LEU A 67 8.11 -14.28 -1.01
N PHE A 68 6.94 -14.90 -1.22
CA PHE A 68 5.90 -14.38 -2.08
C PHE A 68 5.44 -12.98 -1.63
N TYR A 69 5.11 -12.80 -0.35
CA TYR A 69 4.68 -11.50 0.18
C TYR A 69 5.79 -10.45 0.10
N ILE A 70 7.02 -10.82 0.46
CA ILE A 70 8.18 -9.91 0.40
C ILE A 70 8.40 -9.43 -1.04
N GLN A 71 8.40 -10.36 -2.01
CA GLN A 71 8.62 -10.02 -3.41
C GLN A 71 7.49 -9.13 -3.96
N HIS A 72 6.24 -9.45 -3.63
CA HIS A 72 5.10 -8.66 -4.06
C HIS A 72 5.13 -7.24 -3.49
N GLY A 73 5.45 -7.10 -2.20
CA GLY A 73 5.60 -5.81 -1.54
C GLY A 73 6.73 -4.96 -2.14
N LYS A 74 7.89 -5.56 -2.39
CA LYS A 74 9.02 -4.90 -3.07
C LYS A 74 8.67 -4.45 -4.48
N GLU A 75 8.00 -5.32 -5.26
CA GLU A 75 7.62 -4.99 -6.62
C GLU A 75 6.57 -3.88 -6.68
N ALA A 76 5.58 -3.91 -5.78
CA ALA A 76 4.59 -2.85 -5.65
C ALA A 76 5.25 -1.51 -5.30
N LEU A 77 6.16 -1.50 -4.32
CA LEU A 77 6.92 -0.30 -3.96
C LEU A 77 7.73 0.23 -5.15
N ARG A 78 8.47 -0.63 -5.86
CA ARG A 78 9.26 -0.23 -7.04
C ARG A 78 8.39 0.39 -8.13
N LYS A 79 7.25 -0.24 -8.46
CA LYS A 79 6.30 0.28 -9.45
C LYS A 79 5.75 1.64 -9.02
N ALA A 80 5.33 1.78 -7.77
CA ALA A 80 4.80 3.04 -7.24
C ALA A 80 5.86 4.16 -7.28
N VAL A 81 7.10 3.89 -6.87
CA VAL A 81 8.19 4.88 -6.96
C VAL A 81 8.47 5.29 -8.41
N SER A 82 8.47 4.35 -9.37
CA SER A 82 8.65 4.69 -10.80
C SER A 82 7.53 5.58 -11.35
N MET A 83 6.30 5.46 -10.84
CA MET A 83 5.20 6.34 -11.23
C MET A 83 5.41 7.79 -10.75
N LEU A 84 6.18 7.99 -9.69
CA LEU A 84 6.53 9.31 -9.21
C LEU A 84 7.61 9.97 -10.07
N GLU A 85 8.55 9.21 -10.64
CA GLU A 85 9.72 9.71 -11.40
C GLU A 85 9.34 10.67 -12.52
N ASP A 86 8.24 10.40 -13.22
CA ASP A 86 7.71 11.30 -14.23
C ASP A 86 7.07 12.54 -13.57
N ARG A 87 7.74 13.69 -13.71
CA ARG A 87 7.35 14.96 -13.10
C ARG A 87 6.36 15.77 -13.93
N GLU A 88 6.10 15.39 -15.18
CA GLU A 88 5.29 16.19 -16.11
C GLU A 88 3.82 15.71 -16.15
N GLY A 89 2.91 16.54 -16.64
CA GLY A 89 1.51 16.14 -16.87
C GLY A 89 0.68 15.85 -15.61
N TRP A 90 1.14 16.26 -14.43
CA TRP A 90 0.35 16.23 -13.20
C TRP A 90 -0.64 17.39 -13.19
N LYS A 91 -1.93 17.08 -13.01
CA LYS A 91 -3.00 18.06 -12.89
C LYS A 91 -3.24 18.38 -11.42
N LEU A 92 -3.26 19.66 -11.07
CA LEU A 92 -3.63 20.10 -9.72
C LEU A 92 -5.09 19.74 -9.41
N GLU A 93 -5.34 19.14 -8.24
CA GLU A 93 -6.68 18.84 -7.72
C GLU A 93 -6.98 19.66 -6.45
N ILE A 94 -6.04 19.75 -5.51
CA ILE A 94 -6.18 20.52 -4.25
C ILE A 94 -4.85 21.22 -3.93
N GLN A 95 -4.93 22.45 -3.44
CA GLN A 95 -3.80 23.19 -2.85
C GLN A 95 -4.28 23.92 -1.60
N GLU A 96 -3.57 23.74 -0.48
CA GLU A 96 -3.88 24.38 0.79
C GLU A 96 -2.76 25.35 1.22
N ASN A 97 -3.10 26.33 2.07
CA ASN A 97 -2.16 27.35 2.54
C ASN A 97 -1.03 26.79 3.43
N ASN A 98 -1.22 25.60 3.99
CA ASN A 98 -0.21 24.90 4.81
C ASN A 98 0.86 24.17 3.96
N GLY A 99 0.81 24.30 2.63
CA GLY A 99 1.74 23.65 1.71
C GLY A 99 1.32 22.26 1.22
N ASP A 100 0.14 21.76 1.59
CA ASP A 100 -0.39 20.52 1.01
C ASP A 100 -0.74 20.73 -0.47
N VAL A 101 -0.15 19.91 -1.34
CA VAL A 101 -0.43 19.91 -2.78
C VAL A 101 -0.86 18.51 -3.18
N ILE A 102 -2.03 18.39 -3.79
CA ILE A 102 -2.55 17.13 -4.31
C ILE A 102 -2.80 17.27 -5.79
N CYS A 103 -2.12 16.42 -6.55
CA CYS A 103 -2.22 16.34 -8.00
C CYS A 103 -2.76 14.98 -8.42
N SER A 104 -3.22 14.88 -9.66
CA SER A 104 -3.57 13.62 -10.28
C SER A 104 -2.96 13.46 -11.66
N LYS A 105 -2.82 12.21 -12.11
CA LYS A 105 -2.32 11.89 -13.43
C LYS A 105 -2.96 10.60 -13.93
N VAL A 106 -3.24 10.53 -15.23
CA VAL A 106 -3.64 9.27 -15.88
C VAL A 106 -2.39 8.64 -16.48
N ILE A 107 -1.98 7.51 -15.92
CA ILE A 107 -0.80 6.76 -16.38
C ILE A 107 -1.28 5.65 -17.32
N PRO A 108 -0.69 5.52 -18.54
CA PRO A 108 -1.02 4.44 -19.47
C PRO A 108 -0.92 3.06 -18.81
N GLY A 109 -1.96 2.24 -18.96
CA GLY A 109 -2.05 0.90 -18.35
C GLY A 109 -2.31 0.87 -16.84
N ALA A 110 -1.97 1.92 -16.09
CA ALA A 110 -2.19 1.98 -14.64
C ALA A 110 -3.48 2.72 -14.22
N GLY A 111 -3.99 3.61 -15.06
CA GLY A 111 -5.18 4.42 -14.78
C GLY A 111 -4.87 5.72 -14.05
N LYS A 112 -5.89 6.31 -13.40
CA LYS A 112 -5.73 7.57 -12.66
C LYS A 112 -5.06 7.30 -11.31
N VAL A 113 -4.02 8.06 -11.01
CA VAL A 113 -3.31 8.06 -9.72
C VAL A 113 -3.36 9.46 -9.12
N PHE A 114 -3.18 9.54 -7.81
CA PHE A 114 -3.14 10.79 -7.05
C PHE A 114 -1.82 10.89 -6.31
N ARG A 115 -1.23 12.08 -6.27
CA ARG A 115 0.02 12.36 -5.57
C ARG A 115 -0.23 13.51 -4.62
N LEU A 116 -0.03 13.25 -3.34
CA LEU A 116 0.03 14.26 -2.30
C LEU A 116 1.50 14.57 -2.00
N GLU A 117 1.84 15.85 -1.87
CA GLU A 117 3.15 16.34 -1.43
C GLU A 117 2.96 17.34 -0.30
N THR A 118 3.79 17.22 0.73
CA THR A 118 3.77 18.11 1.87
C THR A 118 5.08 18.06 2.68
N VAL A 119 5.22 18.97 3.64
CA VAL A 119 6.27 18.96 4.66
C VAL A 119 5.64 18.72 6.03
N LEU A 120 6.26 17.83 6.81
CA LEU A 120 5.85 17.48 8.16
C LEU A 120 6.98 17.84 9.14
N GLU A 121 6.62 18.41 10.28
CA GLU A 121 7.51 18.62 11.42
C GLU A 121 7.62 17.30 12.21
N ALA A 122 8.31 16.33 11.62
CA ALA A 122 8.55 15.01 12.19
C ALA A 122 9.79 14.35 11.60
N SER A 123 10.46 13.53 12.41
CA SER A 123 11.58 12.71 11.96
C SER A 123 11.14 11.49 11.14
N LEU A 124 12.12 10.84 10.50
CA LEU A 124 11.87 9.59 9.78
C LEU A 124 11.41 8.48 10.72
N ASP A 125 12.00 8.39 11.91
CA ASP A 125 11.69 7.34 12.87
C ASP A 125 10.30 7.53 13.45
N ASP A 126 9.93 8.77 13.75
CA ASP A 126 8.59 9.16 14.14
C ASP A 126 7.50 8.73 13.14
N LEU A 127 7.77 8.98 11.85
CA LEU A 127 6.83 8.65 10.78
C LEU A 127 6.83 7.14 10.51
N TYR A 128 7.98 6.48 10.57
CA TYR A 128 8.09 5.03 10.44
C TYR A 128 7.29 4.31 11.53
N ASP A 129 7.45 4.77 12.76
CA ASP A 129 6.80 4.21 13.94
C ASP A 129 5.27 4.38 13.88
N LEU A 130 4.77 5.55 13.47
CA LEU A 130 3.33 5.78 13.31
C LEU A 130 2.71 5.05 12.10
N LEU A 131 3.42 4.97 10.97
CA LEU A 131 2.82 4.55 9.70
C LEU A 131 3.06 3.07 9.36
N PHE A 132 4.06 2.44 9.99
CA PHE A 132 4.41 1.05 9.73
C PHE A 132 4.45 0.20 11.01
N VAL A 133 5.21 0.61 12.03
CA VAL A 133 5.38 -0.20 13.26
C VAL A 133 4.06 -0.30 14.04
N ARG A 134 3.40 0.82 14.28
CA ARG A 134 2.10 0.90 14.98
C ARG A 134 0.94 1.09 14.02
N VAL A 135 0.97 0.41 12.87
CA VAL A 135 -0.05 0.57 11.82
C VAL A 135 -1.46 0.22 12.33
N GLU A 136 -1.61 -0.72 13.27
CA GLU A 136 -2.91 -1.06 13.87
C GLU A 136 -3.51 0.09 14.70
N ASN A 137 -2.66 0.98 15.26
CA ASN A 137 -3.06 2.14 16.05
C ASN A 137 -3.48 3.34 15.19
N ILE A 138 -3.46 3.25 13.85
CA ILE A 138 -3.88 4.37 12.98
C ILE A 138 -5.32 4.80 13.28
N SER A 139 -6.20 3.85 13.61
CA SER A 139 -7.61 4.13 13.96
C SER A 139 -7.79 5.01 15.22
N GLU A 140 -6.78 5.12 16.08
CA GLU A 140 -6.84 5.96 17.29
C GLU A 140 -6.78 7.45 16.97
N TRP A 141 -6.19 7.82 15.83
CA TRP A 141 -5.95 9.21 15.46
C TRP A 141 -6.47 9.60 14.07
N ASN A 142 -6.78 8.62 13.21
CA ASN A 142 -7.35 8.83 11.89
C ASN A 142 -8.80 8.31 11.84
N PRO A 143 -9.82 9.19 11.97
CA PRO A 143 -11.23 8.79 11.95
C PRO A 143 -11.70 8.25 10.59
N SER A 144 -10.91 8.38 9.52
CA SER A 144 -11.22 7.76 8.22
C SER A 144 -10.97 6.25 8.20
N VAL A 145 -10.32 5.71 9.24
CA VAL A 145 -9.99 4.29 9.37
C VAL A 145 -10.71 3.72 10.59
N GLN A 146 -11.56 2.71 10.38
CA GLN A 146 -12.23 2.03 11.48
C GLN A 146 -11.29 1.09 12.23
N ARG A 147 -10.49 0.31 11.48
CA ARG A 147 -9.49 -0.60 12.05
C ARG A 147 -8.46 -1.00 11.00
N ILE A 148 -7.27 -1.33 11.48
CA ILE A 148 -6.26 -2.09 10.72
C ILE A 148 -5.87 -3.29 11.57
N LYS A 149 -5.80 -4.47 10.95
CA LYS A 149 -5.31 -5.70 11.55
C LYS A 149 -4.16 -6.29 10.75
N VAL A 150 -3.05 -6.63 11.39
CA VAL A 150 -1.97 -7.41 10.77
C VAL A 150 -2.41 -8.88 10.71
N LEU A 151 -2.65 -9.38 9.50
CA LEU A 151 -3.04 -10.76 9.26
C LEU A 151 -1.84 -11.72 9.22
N LYS A 152 -0.70 -11.25 8.68
CA LYS A 152 0.54 -12.01 8.57
C LYS A 152 1.76 -11.09 8.68
N GLN A 153 2.78 -11.55 9.39
CA GLN A 153 4.12 -10.96 9.38
C GLN A 153 5.01 -11.78 8.44
N ALA A 154 5.56 -11.17 7.39
CA ALA A 154 6.44 -11.78 6.40
C ALA A 154 7.83 -11.14 6.47
N GLY A 155 8.55 -11.43 7.55
CA GLY A 155 9.82 -10.77 7.87
C GLY A 155 9.63 -9.39 8.50
N PRO A 156 10.73 -8.68 8.84
CA PRO A 156 10.65 -7.43 9.60
C PRO A 156 10.08 -6.28 8.79
N GLU A 157 10.29 -6.27 7.47
CA GLU A 157 9.87 -5.16 6.61
C GLU A 157 8.59 -5.44 5.81
N THR A 158 7.94 -6.59 5.97
CA THR A 158 6.73 -6.91 5.18
C THR A 158 5.62 -7.47 6.05
N VAL A 159 4.42 -6.91 5.89
CA VAL A 159 3.21 -7.35 6.58
C VAL A 159 2.05 -7.45 5.60
N VAL A 160 1.10 -8.34 5.87
CA VAL A 160 -0.20 -8.36 5.21
C VAL A 160 -1.23 -7.82 6.18
N THR A 161 -1.98 -6.81 5.77
CA THR A 161 -2.97 -6.13 6.62
C THR A 161 -4.38 -6.25 6.06
N HIS A 162 -5.35 -6.34 6.96
CA HIS A 162 -6.75 -6.04 6.71
C HIS A 162 -7.06 -4.64 7.22
N GLU A 163 -7.43 -3.73 6.32
CA GLU A 163 -7.85 -2.37 6.67
C GLU A 163 -9.33 -2.20 6.36
N VAL A 164 -10.06 -1.54 7.27
CA VAL A 164 -11.49 -1.21 7.08
C VAL A 164 -11.63 0.30 7.19
N SER A 165 -12.16 0.93 6.14
CA SER A 165 -12.46 2.35 6.16
C SER A 165 -13.58 2.65 7.16
N ALA A 166 -13.61 3.82 7.76
CA ALA A 166 -14.75 4.23 8.57
C ALA A 166 -15.97 4.54 7.71
N GLU A 167 -17.15 4.43 8.31
CA GLU A 167 -18.37 5.01 7.74
C GLU A 167 -18.41 6.49 8.12
N THR A 168 -18.51 7.36 7.12
CA THR A 168 -18.60 8.81 7.33
C THR A 168 -19.99 9.28 6.91
N ALA A 169 -20.74 9.86 7.85
CA ALA A 169 -22.06 10.42 7.57
C ALA A 169 -21.97 11.46 6.44
N GLY A 170 -22.80 11.30 5.41
CA GLY A 170 -22.81 12.17 4.23
C GLY A 170 -21.79 11.82 3.14
N ASN A 171 -20.95 10.79 3.34
CA ASN A 171 -20.05 10.31 2.29
C ASN A 171 -20.83 9.45 1.27
N LEU A 172 -20.64 9.73 -0.02
CA LEU A 172 -21.26 8.98 -1.11
C LEU A 172 -20.57 7.63 -1.37
N ILE A 173 -19.36 7.47 -0.84
CA ILE A 173 -18.60 6.23 -0.89
C ILE A 173 -18.84 5.50 0.43
N GLY A 174 -19.70 4.47 0.41
CA GLY A 174 -19.90 3.56 1.54
C GLY A 174 -18.63 2.84 2.01
N GLN A 175 -18.76 1.97 3.00
CA GLN A 175 -17.61 1.34 3.64
C GLN A 175 -16.87 0.34 2.73
N ARG A 176 -15.53 0.36 2.79
CA ARG A 176 -14.63 -0.55 2.07
C ARG A 176 -13.74 -1.30 3.05
N ASP A 177 -13.37 -2.51 2.66
CA ASP A 177 -12.25 -3.22 3.27
C ASP A 177 -11.16 -3.51 2.24
N PHE A 178 -9.94 -3.66 2.73
CA PHE A 178 -8.73 -3.86 1.93
C PHE A 178 -7.92 -5.01 2.53
N VAL A 179 -7.38 -5.86 1.68
CA VAL A 179 -6.36 -6.84 2.06
C VAL A 179 -5.14 -6.53 1.21
N SER A 180 -4.10 -6.00 1.84
CA SER A 180 -2.94 -5.45 1.14
C SER A 180 -1.64 -5.97 1.76
N VAL A 181 -0.64 -6.22 0.93
CA VAL A 181 0.74 -6.36 1.40
C VAL A 181 1.35 -4.98 1.55
N ARG A 182 2.08 -4.77 2.64
CA ARG A 182 2.81 -3.53 2.95
C ARG A 182 4.27 -3.88 3.13
N HIS A 183 5.15 -3.11 2.51
CA HIS A 183 6.59 -3.27 2.58
C HIS A 183 7.25 -1.95 2.95
N SER A 184 8.22 -2.00 3.86
CA SER A 184 9.05 -0.86 4.21
C SER A 184 10.48 -1.02 3.70
N CYS A 185 11.12 0.07 3.31
CA CYS A 185 12.54 0.11 3.00
C CYS A 185 13.11 1.41 3.54
N LYS A 186 14.19 1.36 4.32
CA LYS A 186 14.91 2.53 4.82
C LYS A 186 16.28 2.58 4.14
N GLU A 187 16.59 3.69 3.49
CA GLU A 187 17.86 3.91 2.81
C GLU A 187 18.39 5.30 3.15
N LYS A 188 19.50 5.37 3.89
CA LYS A 188 20.14 6.63 4.32
C LYS A 188 19.11 7.57 4.98
N SER A 189 18.86 8.74 4.39
CA SER A 189 17.92 9.77 4.81
C SER A 189 16.54 9.65 4.15
N CYS A 190 16.19 8.47 3.63
CA CYS A 190 14.93 8.18 2.97
C CYS A 190 14.24 6.96 3.59
N LEU A 191 12.93 7.07 3.76
CA LEU A 191 12.04 5.99 4.13
C LEU A 191 10.99 5.80 3.03
N TYR A 192 10.80 4.55 2.64
CA TYR A 192 9.86 4.14 1.62
C TYR A 192 8.88 3.14 2.23
N LEU A 193 7.59 3.44 2.16
CA LEU A 193 6.51 2.53 2.50
C LEU A 193 5.74 2.26 1.22
N GLY A 194 5.51 1.00 0.86
CA GLY A 194 4.80 0.66 -0.37
C GLY A 194 3.90 -0.54 -0.17
N GLY A 195 2.98 -0.74 -1.10
CA GLY A 195 2.05 -1.85 -1.03
C GLY A 195 1.15 -1.95 -2.24
N ALA A 196 0.38 -3.03 -2.26
CA ALA A 196 -0.69 -3.28 -3.21
C ALA A 196 -1.66 -4.31 -2.63
N ALA A 197 -2.87 -4.37 -3.20
CA ALA A 197 -3.84 -5.39 -2.87
C ALA A 197 -3.27 -6.79 -3.12
N ILE A 198 -3.65 -7.73 -2.26
CA ILE A 198 -3.28 -9.13 -2.37
C ILE A 198 -4.48 -10.02 -2.09
N GLN A 199 -4.55 -11.15 -2.79
CA GLN A 199 -5.54 -12.17 -2.51
C GLN A 199 -5.02 -13.10 -1.43
N LEU A 200 -5.86 -13.35 -0.43
CA LEU A 200 -5.57 -14.26 0.66
C LEU A 200 -6.75 -15.23 0.80
N GLU A 201 -6.55 -16.49 0.43
CA GLU A 201 -7.62 -17.51 0.47
C GLU A 201 -8.18 -17.70 1.89
N SER A 202 -7.32 -17.58 2.90
CA SER A 202 -7.73 -17.64 4.31
C SER A 202 -8.51 -16.42 4.78
N PHE A 203 -8.66 -15.38 3.96
CA PHE A 203 -9.37 -14.15 4.27
C PHE A 203 -10.18 -13.62 3.05
N PRO A 204 -11.27 -14.31 2.68
CA PRO A 204 -12.12 -13.88 1.58
C PRO A 204 -12.86 -12.56 1.89
N PRO A 205 -13.51 -11.93 0.89
CA PRO A 205 -14.41 -10.80 1.11
C PRO A 205 -15.46 -11.09 2.20
N GLN A 206 -15.62 -10.16 3.12
CA GLN A 206 -16.56 -10.27 4.24
C GLN A 206 -17.88 -9.59 3.92
N ALA A 207 -19.00 -10.14 4.42
CA ALA A 207 -20.29 -9.49 4.31
C ALA A 207 -20.27 -8.11 5.01
N GLY A 208 -20.96 -7.13 4.42
CA GLY A 208 -21.04 -5.76 4.95
C GLY A 208 -20.03 -4.79 4.35
N PHE A 209 -19.00 -5.27 3.64
CA PHE A 209 -18.00 -4.41 2.99
C PHE A 209 -17.91 -4.69 1.49
N VAL A 210 -17.59 -3.65 0.72
CA VAL A 210 -17.08 -3.83 -0.64
C VAL A 210 -15.55 -3.95 -0.55
N ARG A 211 -15.01 -5.09 -0.99
CA ARG A 211 -13.54 -5.30 -1.08
C ARG A 211 -12.97 -4.39 -2.16
N ALA A 212 -12.31 -3.32 -1.73
CA ALA A 212 -11.57 -2.44 -2.62
C ALA A 212 -10.11 -2.93 -2.76
N GLU A 213 -9.45 -2.45 -3.81
CA GLU A 213 -8.11 -2.90 -4.17
C GLU A 213 -7.16 -1.71 -4.33
N ASP A 214 -6.12 -1.66 -3.51
CA ASP A 214 -4.97 -0.81 -3.77
C ASP A 214 -4.23 -1.31 -5.02
N GLY A 215 -3.96 -0.42 -5.95
CA GLY A 215 -2.89 -0.64 -6.91
C GLY A 215 -1.53 -0.42 -6.25
N PRO A 216 -0.42 -0.44 -7.03
CA PRO A 216 0.87 0.01 -6.52
C PRO A 216 0.76 1.42 -5.93
N THR A 217 0.95 1.51 -4.62
CA THR A 217 0.86 2.75 -3.82
C THR A 217 2.13 2.89 -2.99
N CYS A 218 2.56 4.12 -2.71
CA CYS A 218 3.71 4.35 -1.84
C CYS A 218 3.67 5.68 -1.09
N ILE A 219 4.33 5.70 0.06
CA ILE A 219 4.71 6.90 0.81
C ILE A 219 6.24 6.97 0.76
N VAL A 220 6.76 8.09 0.28
CA VAL A 220 8.20 8.41 0.28
C VAL A 220 8.42 9.56 1.26
N ILE A 221 9.28 9.33 2.24
CA ILE A 221 9.64 10.29 3.28
C ILE A 221 11.13 10.55 3.17
N LYS A 222 11.52 11.83 3.15
CA LYS A 222 12.93 12.24 3.10
C LYS A 222 13.20 13.31 4.15
N ALA A 223 14.30 13.18 4.87
CA ALA A 223 14.73 14.20 5.82
C ALA A 223 15.08 15.49 5.04
N LEU A 224 14.67 16.64 5.57
CA LEU A 224 14.95 17.95 4.96
C LEU A 224 16.10 18.69 5.63
N ASP A 225 16.44 18.30 6.86
CA ASP A 225 17.48 18.88 7.68
C ASP A 225 18.44 17.80 8.19
N GLU A 226 19.65 18.22 8.57
CA GLU A 226 20.65 17.33 9.17
C GLU A 226 20.16 16.81 10.53
N ASP A 227 19.46 17.66 11.29
CA ASP A 227 18.86 17.34 12.59
C ASP A 227 17.61 16.45 12.48
N SER A 228 17.16 16.13 11.26
CA SER A 228 16.04 15.23 10.96
C SER A 228 14.74 15.57 11.70
N THR A 229 14.47 16.85 11.94
CA THR A 229 13.23 17.32 12.59
C THR A 229 12.11 17.60 11.59
N LYS A 230 12.45 17.76 10.31
CA LYS A 230 11.50 17.99 9.22
C LYS A 230 11.66 16.97 8.12
N SER A 231 10.54 16.56 7.56
CA SER A 231 10.52 15.59 6.46
C SER A 231 9.61 16.03 5.33
N SER A 232 10.08 15.89 4.10
CA SER A 232 9.19 15.89 2.93
C SER A 232 8.43 14.57 2.92
N PHE A 233 7.12 14.65 2.69
CA PHE A 233 6.21 13.51 2.63
C PHE A 233 5.51 13.51 1.27
N THR A 234 5.71 12.46 0.50
CA THR A 234 5.04 12.25 -0.79
C THR A 234 4.23 10.96 -0.74
N TRP A 235 2.93 11.03 -0.96
CA TRP A 235 2.05 9.86 -1.02
C TRP A 235 1.45 9.71 -2.42
N LEU A 236 1.88 8.68 -3.14
CA LEU A 236 1.22 8.21 -4.35
C LEU A 236 0.11 7.23 -3.98
N LEU A 237 -1.13 7.54 -4.34
CA LEU A 237 -2.31 6.71 -4.15
C LEU A 237 -2.85 6.24 -5.50
N LYS A 238 -2.94 4.92 -5.66
CA LYS A 238 -3.68 4.26 -6.72
C LYS A 238 -4.65 3.27 -6.09
N MET A 239 -5.94 3.43 -6.34
CA MET A 239 -6.97 2.61 -5.72
C MET A 239 -8.14 2.38 -6.67
N ASP A 240 -8.66 1.16 -6.67
CA ASP A 240 -9.96 0.81 -7.20
C ASP A 240 -10.93 0.59 -6.04
N VAL A 241 -11.80 1.57 -5.80
CA VAL A 241 -12.80 1.55 -4.71
C VAL A 241 -13.92 0.54 -4.94
N LYS A 242 -13.98 -0.05 -6.15
CA LYS A 242 -15.02 -0.97 -6.63
C LYS A 242 -16.46 -0.45 -6.46
N GLY A 243 -17.40 -1.27 -6.92
CA GLY A 243 -18.83 -1.01 -6.84
C GLY A 243 -19.36 -0.10 -7.95
N TRP A 244 -20.63 0.29 -7.83
CA TRP A 244 -21.37 1.06 -8.82
C TRP A 244 -21.30 2.56 -8.52
N LEU A 245 -20.08 3.11 -8.53
CA LEU A 245 -19.84 4.53 -8.27
C LEU A 245 -19.48 5.29 -9.56
N PRO A 246 -20.11 6.46 -9.80
CA PRO A 246 -19.64 7.40 -10.82
C PRO A 246 -18.17 7.76 -10.62
N LYS A 247 -17.38 7.74 -11.71
CA LYS A 247 -15.95 8.11 -11.67
C LYS A 247 -15.70 9.50 -11.08
N SER A 248 -16.62 10.45 -11.28
CA SER A 248 -16.54 11.78 -10.70
C SER A 248 -16.51 11.76 -9.17
N ILE A 249 -17.34 10.94 -8.54
CA ILE A 249 -17.40 10.78 -7.08
C ILE A 249 -16.08 10.23 -6.56
N VAL A 250 -15.55 9.18 -7.20
CA VAL A 250 -14.25 8.59 -6.83
C VAL A 250 -13.12 9.61 -6.99
N ASN A 251 -13.12 10.32 -8.13
CA ASN A 251 -12.08 11.31 -8.45
C ASN A 251 -12.09 12.54 -7.53
N GLN A 252 -13.23 12.86 -6.91
CA GLN A 252 -13.34 13.92 -5.90
C GLN A 252 -13.04 13.39 -4.49
N GLY A 253 -13.39 12.14 -4.20
CA GLY A 253 -13.22 11.52 -2.89
C GLY A 253 -11.75 11.23 -2.54
N LEU A 254 -10.98 10.66 -3.48
CA LEU A 254 -9.61 10.23 -3.20
C LEU A 254 -8.64 11.38 -2.84
N PRO A 255 -8.62 12.53 -3.55
CA PRO A 255 -7.86 13.70 -3.11
C PRO A 255 -8.26 14.20 -1.71
N ARG A 256 -9.55 14.22 -1.40
CA ARG A 256 -10.03 14.65 -0.07
C ARG A 256 -9.58 13.68 1.01
N ALA A 257 -9.58 12.38 0.75
CA ALA A 257 -9.06 11.38 1.68
C ALA A 257 -7.56 11.59 1.97
N GLN A 258 -6.75 11.97 0.96
CA GLN A 258 -5.34 12.30 1.17
C GLN A 258 -5.17 13.56 2.03
N LEU A 259 -5.99 14.58 1.79
CA LEU A 259 -5.99 15.82 2.57
C LEU A 259 -6.40 15.59 4.03
N ASP A 260 -7.47 14.82 4.25
CA ASP A 260 -7.94 14.51 5.60
C ASP A 260 -6.90 13.68 6.36
N PHE A 261 -6.25 12.72 5.68
CA PHE A 261 -5.14 11.97 6.26
C PHE A 261 -4.00 12.88 6.73
N THR A 262 -3.55 13.86 5.93
CA THR A 262 -2.46 14.77 6.36
C THR A 262 -2.88 15.67 7.51
N ARG A 263 -4.15 16.12 7.55
CA ARG A 263 -4.69 16.88 8.68
C ARG A 263 -4.64 16.07 9.98
N HIS A 264 -5.11 14.82 9.94
CA HIS A 264 -5.09 13.92 11.10
C HIS A 264 -3.66 13.57 11.52
N LEU A 265 -2.78 13.29 10.56
CA LEU A 265 -1.37 12.99 10.83
C LEU A 265 -0.69 14.17 11.51
N ARG A 266 -0.83 15.40 11.00
CA ARG A 266 -0.26 16.60 11.65
C ARG A 266 -0.78 16.81 13.07
N LYS A 267 -2.09 16.65 13.27
CA LYS A 267 -2.68 16.73 14.61
C LYS A 267 -2.09 15.67 15.55
N ARG A 268 -1.85 14.45 15.07
CA ARG A 268 -1.21 13.40 15.88
C ARG A 268 0.24 13.75 16.22
N LEU A 269 0.98 14.29 15.25
CA LEU A 269 2.38 14.69 15.44
C LEU A 269 2.51 15.86 16.44
N SER A 270 1.55 16.78 16.50
CA SER A 270 1.58 17.92 17.43
C SER A 270 1.22 17.58 18.88
N LEU A 271 0.74 16.37 19.16
CA LEU A 271 0.36 15.90 20.50
C LEU A 271 1.47 15.12 21.20
N ARG A 272 2.69 15.17 20.67
CA ARG A 272 3.87 14.48 21.20
C ARG A 272 4.59 15.29 22.25
#